data_AF-A0A813EMN3-F1
#
_entry.id   AF-A0A813EMN3-F1
#
_cell.length_a   1.000
_cell.length_b   1.000
_cell.length_c   1.000
_cell.angle_alpha   90.00
_cell.angle_beta   90.00
_cell.angle_gamma   90.00
#
_symmetry.space_group_name_H-M   'P 1'
#
loop_
_entity.id
_entity.type
_entity.pdbx_description
1 polymer ?
#
loop_
_entity_poly.entity_id
_entity_poly.type
_entity_poly.pdbx_seq_one_letter_code
_entity_poly.pdbx_strand_id
1 'polypeptide(L)'
;NFGIFAATYFTTSMVGIVLAYAVAAVAPTMEAANALLPTYVTTCMYFGGLFIVFDKIPIGWSWYSWTSFLRYAWGALMLNQFKDQDTGKLKVFYSDDQAMTILEFYKMDEGIMDSVGCCMGILAGLCVIFGCLGALGVTKISHVKR
;
A
#
# COMPACT_ATOMS: atom_id res chain seq x y z
N ASN A 1 -5.64 1.74 18.03
CA ASN A 1 -4.47 2.06 18.89
C ASN A 1 -3.58 3.13 18.26
N PHE A 2 -3.15 4.13 19.04
CA PHE A 2 -2.31 5.23 18.51
C PHE A 2 -0.91 4.77 18.08
N GLY A 3 -0.24 3.89 18.84
CA GLY A 3 1.11 3.41 18.50
C GLY A 3 1.18 2.69 17.14
N ILE A 4 0.20 1.81 16.86
CA ILE A 4 0.09 1.10 15.56
C ILE A 4 -0.19 2.09 14.42
N PHE A 5 -1.05 3.08 14.66
CA PHE A 5 -1.32 4.15 13.70
C PHE A 5 -0.05 4.91 13.35
N ALA A 6 0.69 5.38 14.36
CA ALA A 6 1.93 6.12 14.19
C ALA A 6 3.01 5.28 13.49
N ALA A 7 3.17 4.01 13.88
CA ALA A 7 4.10 3.09 13.24
C ALA A 7 3.75 2.86 11.76
N THR A 8 2.48 2.58 11.46
CA THR A 8 2.02 2.38 10.07
C THR A 8 2.26 3.62 9.22
N TYR A 9 1.94 4.80 9.75
CA TYR A 9 2.17 6.07 9.06
C TYR A 9 3.65 6.33 8.81
N PHE A 10 4.49 6.11 9.83
CA PHE A 10 5.94 6.24 9.72
C PHE A 10 6.52 5.30 8.67
N THR A 11 6.20 4.00 8.73
CA THR A 11 6.70 3.01 7.75
C THR A 11 6.20 3.33 6.35
N THR A 12 4.94 3.73 6.18
CA THR A 12 4.42 4.14 4.85
C THR A 12 5.17 5.35 4.30
N SER A 13 5.51 6.31 5.15
CA SER A 13 6.31 7.47 4.76
C SER A 13 7.73 7.07 4.37
N MET A 14 8.36 6.16 5.12
CA MET A 14 9.67 5.60 4.77
C MET A 14 9.65 4.89 3.42
N VAL A 15 8.61 4.08 3.15
CA VAL A 15 8.39 3.42 1.85
C VAL A 15 8.32 4.45 0.72
N GLY A 16 7.55 5.53 0.91
CA GLY A 16 7.45 6.61 -0.06
C GLY A 16 8.81 7.29 -0.35
N ILE A 17 9.61 7.54 0.70
CA ILE A 17 10.94 8.15 0.57
C ILE A 17 11.91 7.23 -0.18
N VAL A 18 12.01 5.95 0.21
CA VAL A 18 12.93 5.02 -0.46
C VAL A 18 12.53 4.76 -1.91
N LEU A 19 11.22 4.74 -2.19
CA LEU A 19 10.70 4.63 -3.54
C LEU A 19 11.06 5.87 -4.38
N ALA A 20 10.92 7.07 -3.82
CA ALA A 20 11.32 8.30 -4.50
C ALA A 20 12.82 8.30 -4.86
N TYR A 21 13.68 7.88 -3.93
CA TYR A 21 15.10 7.72 -4.21
C TYR A 21 15.39 6.64 -5.25
N ALA A 22 14.68 5.51 -5.21
CA ALA A 22 14.84 4.45 -6.21
C ALA A 22 14.46 4.93 -7.61
N VAL A 23 13.34 5.64 -7.75
CA VAL A 23 12.94 6.23 -9.03
C VAL A 23 13.96 7.27 -9.50
N ALA A 24 14.42 8.16 -8.62
CA ALA A 24 15.43 9.15 -8.96
C ALA A 24 16.77 8.53 -9.40
N ALA A 25 17.18 7.42 -8.78
CA ALA A 25 18.41 6.72 -9.13
C ALA A 25 18.35 6.06 -10.51
N VAL A 26 17.17 5.56 -10.92
CA VAL A 26 16.99 4.81 -12.17
C VAL A 26 16.57 5.71 -13.34
N ALA A 27 15.84 6.80 -13.08
CA ALA A 27 15.33 7.67 -14.11
C ALA A 27 16.46 8.36 -14.90
N PRO A 28 16.33 8.48 -16.24
CA PRO A 28 17.36 9.08 -17.08
C PRO A 28 17.39 10.61 -17.00
N THR A 29 16.30 11.24 -16.55
CA THR A 29 16.14 12.70 -16.41
C THR A 29 15.23 13.02 -15.22
N MET A 30 15.34 14.25 -14.69
CA MET A 30 14.45 14.74 -13.62
C MET A 30 12.99 14.79 -14.06
N GLU A 31 12.73 15.17 -15.31
CA GLU A 31 11.38 15.19 -15.89
C GLU A 31 10.75 13.79 -15.89
N ALA A 32 11.53 12.77 -16.28
CA ALA A 32 11.08 11.38 -16.23
C ALA A 32 10.80 10.94 -14.79
N ALA A 33 11.67 11.26 -13.84
CA ALA A 33 11.44 10.92 -12.42
C ALA A 33 10.16 11.56 -11.88
N ASN A 34 9.94 12.83 -12.18
CA ASN A 34 8.77 13.60 -11.74
C ASN A 34 7.46 13.11 -12.38
N ALA A 35 7.52 12.45 -13.55
CA ALA A 35 6.36 11.82 -14.16
C ALA A 35 6.11 10.40 -13.62
N LEU A 36 7.17 9.60 -13.47
CA LEU A 36 7.09 8.18 -13.10
C LEU A 36 6.58 7.98 -11.67
N LEU A 37 7.15 8.70 -10.70
CA LEU A 37 6.83 8.48 -9.29
C LEU A 37 5.35 8.77 -8.97
N PRO A 38 4.78 9.95 -9.29
CA PRO A 38 3.36 10.20 -9.06
C PRO A 38 2.47 9.21 -9.80
N THR A 39 2.80 8.86 -11.05
CA THR A 39 2.03 7.90 -11.84
C THR A 39 1.97 6.52 -11.16
N TYR A 40 3.10 6.04 -10.66
CA TYR A 40 3.16 4.79 -9.91
C TYR A 40 2.37 4.86 -8.59
N VAL A 41 2.52 5.93 -7.82
CA VAL A 41 1.77 6.10 -6.56
C VAL A 41 0.27 6.20 -6.81
N THR A 42 -0.16 6.93 -7.84
CA THR A 42 -1.57 7.04 -8.24
C THR A 42 -2.15 5.69 -8.62
N THR A 43 -1.45 4.89 -9.43
CA THR A 43 -1.93 3.54 -9.77
C THR A 43 -1.98 2.64 -8.54
N CYS A 44 -0.99 2.71 -7.63
CA CYS A 44 -1.03 2.01 -6.34
C CYS A 44 -2.25 2.41 -5.48
N MET A 45 -2.72 3.65 -5.59
CA MET A 45 -3.89 4.17 -4.86
C MET A 45 -5.20 3.57 -5.37
N TYR A 46 -5.36 3.42 -6.70
CA TYR A 46 -6.54 2.77 -7.29
C TYR A 46 -6.68 1.31 -6.86
N PHE A 47 -5.57 0.57 -6.87
CA PHE A 47 -5.54 -0.86 -6.53
C PHE A 47 -5.22 -1.14 -5.05
N GLY A 48 -5.21 -0.11 -4.21
CA GLY A 48 -4.93 -0.21 -2.77
C GLY A 48 -6.10 -0.71 -1.92
N GLY A 49 -7.28 -0.92 -2.50
CA GLY A 49 -8.46 -1.42 -1.80
C GLY A 49 -9.42 -0.35 -1.28
N LEU A 50 -9.09 0.94 -1.40
CA LEU A 50 -9.97 2.05 -1.04
C LEU A 50 -10.91 2.44 -2.19
N PHE A 51 -10.35 2.82 -3.35
CA PHE A 51 -11.16 3.26 -4.50
C PHE A 51 -11.79 2.09 -5.25
N ILE A 52 -11.00 1.06 -5.51
CA ILE A 52 -11.46 -0.21 -6.05
C ILE A 52 -11.31 -1.22 -4.92
N VAL A 53 -12.45 -1.66 -4.39
CA VAL A 53 -12.52 -2.70 -3.36
C VAL A 53 -11.93 -4.00 -3.90
N PHE A 54 -11.27 -4.79 -3.04
CA PHE A 54 -10.46 -5.93 -3.48
C PHE A 54 -11.22 -6.97 -4.32
N ASP A 55 -12.52 -7.17 -4.08
CA ASP A 55 -13.39 -8.09 -4.83
C ASP A 55 -13.73 -7.57 -6.23
N LYS A 56 -13.68 -6.25 -6.45
CA LYS A 56 -13.94 -5.61 -7.74
C LYS A 56 -12.68 -5.45 -8.60
N ILE A 57 -11.51 -5.80 -8.09
CA ILE A 57 -10.27 -5.78 -8.88
C ILE A 57 -10.31 -6.92 -9.91
N PRO A 58 -10.20 -6.63 -11.22
CA PRO A 58 -10.17 -7.68 -12.23
C PRO A 58 -9.01 -8.66 -12.00
N ILE A 59 -9.24 -9.95 -12.26
CA ILE A 59 -8.28 -11.05 -11.99
C ILE A 59 -6.89 -10.76 -12.60
N GLY A 60 -6.84 -10.20 -13.81
CA GLY A 60 -5.59 -9.85 -14.48
C GLY A 60 -4.77 -8.75 -13.80
N TRP A 61 -5.38 -7.95 -12.92
CA TRP A 61 -4.75 -6.86 -12.16
C TRP A 61 -4.60 -7.17 -10.67
N SER A 62 -5.10 -8.32 -10.20
CA SER A 62 -5.04 -8.69 -8.78
C SER A 62 -3.60 -8.78 -8.27
N TRP A 63 -2.67 -9.30 -9.08
CA TRP A 63 -1.24 -9.35 -8.73
C TRP A 63 -0.65 -7.97 -8.45
N TYR A 64 -1.07 -6.94 -9.20
CA TYR A 64 -0.57 -5.58 -9.02
C TYR A 64 -0.98 -5.01 -7.67
N SER A 65 -2.23 -5.27 -7.24
CA SER A 65 -2.70 -4.89 -5.90
C SER A 65 -1.79 -5.44 -4.79
N TRP A 66 -1.28 -6.67 -4.91
CA TRP A 66 -0.37 -7.26 -3.93
C TRP A 66 1.01 -6.58 -3.88
N THR A 67 1.40 -5.85 -4.92
CA THR A 67 2.66 -5.07 -4.93
C THR A 67 2.50 -3.66 -4.35
N SER A 68 1.26 -3.17 -4.22
CA SER A 68 0.97 -1.83 -3.71
C SER A 68 1.25 -1.75 -2.21
N PHE A 69 2.20 -0.89 -1.81
CA PHE A 69 2.44 -0.62 -0.40
C PHE A 69 1.24 0.06 0.28
N LEU A 70 0.44 0.82 -0.49
CA LEU A 70 -0.76 1.47 0.00
C LEU A 70 -1.85 0.47 0.42
N ARG A 71 -1.90 -0.72 -0.21
CA ARG A 71 -2.79 -1.82 0.20
C ARG A 71 -2.58 -2.18 1.67
N TYR A 72 -1.33 -2.41 2.05
CA TYR A 72 -0.99 -2.88 3.39
C TYR A 72 -1.08 -1.77 4.44
N ALA A 73 -0.73 -0.53 4.06
CA ALA A 73 -0.95 0.63 4.91
C ALA A 73 -2.44 0.85 5.20
N TRP A 74 -3.28 0.79 4.16
CA TRP A 74 -4.73 0.89 4.27
C TRP A 74 -5.31 -0.20 5.17
N GLY A 75 -4.95 -1.47 4.93
CA GLY A 75 -5.38 -2.60 5.75
C GLY A 75 -4.99 -2.46 7.22
N ALA A 76 -3.72 -2.13 7.51
CA ALA A 76 -3.26 -1.95 8.89
C ALA A 76 -4.01 -0.82 9.62
N LEU A 77 -4.30 0.30 8.95
CA LEU A 77 -5.06 1.41 9.52
C LEU A 77 -6.53 1.04 9.77
N MET A 78 -7.17 0.37 8.80
CA MET A 78 -8.55 -0.09 8.90
C MET A 78 -8.74 -1.07 10.06
N LEU A 79 -7.91 -2.11 10.13
CA LEU A 79 -7.95 -3.06 11.22
C LEU A 79 -7.67 -2.38 12.56
N ASN A 80 -6.67 -1.51 12.65
CA ASN A 80 -6.35 -0.80 13.89
C ASN A 80 -7.49 0.10 14.40
N GLN A 81 -8.35 0.59 13.51
CA GLN A 81 -9.44 1.50 13.84
C GLN A 81 -10.79 0.80 14.05
N PHE A 82 -11.05 -0.30 13.34
CA PHE A 82 -12.37 -0.93 13.29
C PHE A 82 -12.39 -2.36 13.84
N LYS A 83 -11.26 -3.09 13.83
CA LYS A 83 -11.24 -4.46 14.36
C LYS A 83 -11.51 -4.43 15.87
N ASP A 84 -12.46 -5.25 16.29
CA ASP A 84 -12.93 -5.37 17.67
C ASP A 84 -13.51 -4.09 18.30
N GLN A 85 -13.71 -3.02 17.50
CA GLN A 85 -14.34 -1.78 17.95
C GLN A 85 -15.84 -1.78 17.68
N ASP A 86 -16.62 -1.11 18.53
CA ASP A 86 -18.08 -1.05 18.37
C ASP A 86 -18.48 -0.36 17.06
N THR A 87 -17.73 0.65 16.63
CA THR A 87 -17.92 1.32 15.34
C THR A 87 -17.66 0.38 14.15
N GLY A 88 -16.77 -0.59 14.29
CA GLY A 88 -16.49 -1.60 13.25
C GLY A 88 -17.56 -2.68 13.16
N LYS A 89 -18.29 -2.96 14.24
CA LYS A 89 -19.40 -3.94 14.27
C LYS A 89 -20.69 -3.41 13.65
N LEU A 90 -20.78 -2.10 13.39
CA LEU A 90 -21.95 -1.47 12.81
C LEU A 90 -22.14 -1.92 11.35
N LYS A 91 -23.33 -2.45 11.06
CA LYS A 91 -23.73 -2.89 9.71
C LYS A 91 -24.38 -1.74 8.94
N VAL A 92 -23.57 -0.75 8.58
CA VAL A 92 -24.00 0.45 7.85
C VAL A 92 -23.70 0.39 6.35
N PHE A 93 -22.90 -0.60 5.92
CA PHE A 93 -22.57 -0.82 4.52
C PHE A 93 -23.50 -1.87 3.92
N TYR A 94 -23.80 -1.74 2.63
CA TYR A 94 -24.68 -2.64 1.90
C TYR A 94 -23.98 -3.17 0.66
N SER A 95 -24.09 -4.48 0.44
CA SER A 95 -23.71 -5.15 -0.79
C SER A 95 -24.79 -6.17 -1.13
N ASP A 96 -25.36 -6.10 -2.33
CA ASP A 96 -26.45 -6.98 -2.79
C ASP A 96 -27.59 -7.13 -1.75
N ASP A 97 -28.06 -5.99 -1.22
CA ASP A 97 -29.11 -5.87 -0.17
C ASP A 97 -28.80 -6.54 1.18
N GLN A 98 -27.56 -7.00 1.39
CA GLN A 98 -27.10 -7.52 2.68
C GLN A 98 -26.33 -6.44 3.46
N ALA A 99 -26.76 -6.22 4.70
CA ALA A 99 -26.07 -5.31 5.62
C ALA A 99 -24.80 -5.97 6.17
N MET A 100 -23.66 -5.32 5.96
CA MET A 100 -22.33 -5.81 6.32
C MET A 100 -21.52 -4.74 7.05
N THR A 101 -20.49 -5.21 7.77
CA THR A 101 -19.56 -4.33 8.48
C THR A 101 -18.62 -3.63 7.50
N ILE A 102 -17.94 -2.59 7.98
CA ILE A 102 -16.94 -1.88 7.17
C ILE A 102 -15.77 -2.80 6.74
N LEU A 103 -15.36 -3.74 7.60
CA LEU A 103 -14.25 -4.65 7.30
C LEU A 103 -14.65 -5.72 6.30
N GLU A 104 -15.87 -6.26 6.40
CA GLU A 104 -16.45 -7.18 5.42
C GLU A 104 -16.61 -6.50 4.05
N PHE A 105 -17.07 -5.25 4.03
CA PHE A 105 -17.21 -4.45 2.81
C PHE A 105 -15.88 -4.32 2.08
N TYR A 106 -14.79 -4.04 2.81
CA TYR A 106 -13.45 -3.92 2.23
C TYR A 106 -12.68 -5.24 2.10
N LYS A 107 -13.29 -6.40 2.41
CA LYS A 107 -12.65 -7.73 2.39
C LYS A 107 -11.37 -7.80 3.23
N MET A 108 -11.46 -7.28 4.45
CA MET A 108 -10.39 -7.30 5.46
C MET A 108 -10.70 -8.23 6.64
N ASP A 109 -11.75 -9.03 6.51
CA ASP A 109 -12.20 -10.04 7.45
C ASP A 109 -11.56 -11.41 7.21
N GLU A 110 -10.92 -11.62 6.06
CA GLU A 110 -10.33 -12.89 5.67
C GLU A 110 -8.87 -12.77 5.17
N GLY A 111 -8.10 -13.85 5.35
CA GLY A 111 -6.77 -14.02 4.78
C GLY A 111 -5.69 -13.13 5.39
N ILE A 112 -4.66 -12.81 4.60
CA ILE A 112 -3.47 -12.05 5.04
C ILE A 112 -3.84 -10.63 5.50
N MET A 113 -4.92 -10.07 4.95
CA MET A 113 -5.37 -8.71 5.21
C MET A 113 -6.18 -8.55 6.51
N ASP A 114 -6.46 -9.64 7.26
CA ASP A 114 -7.15 -9.61 8.57
C ASP A 114 -6.18 -9.35 9.75
N SER A 115 -4.88 -9.50 9.54
CA SER A 115 -3.88 -9.30 10.59
C SER A 115 -3.10 -8.00 10.39
N VAL A 116 -3.19 -7.11 11.40
CA VAL A 116 -2.37 -5.89 11.47
C VAL A 116 -0.89 -6.24 11.37
N GLY A 117 -0.46 -7.30 12.06
CA GLY A 117 0.94 -7.74 12.05
C GLY A 117 1.42 -8.18 10.68
N CYS A 118 0.59 -8.93 9.94
CA CYS A 118 0.91 -9.34 8.57
C CYS A 118 1.00 -8.14 7.63
N CYS A 119 0.02 -7.22 7.68
CA CYS A 119 0.02 -5.99 6.90
C CYS A 119 1.28 -5.14 7.17
N MET A 120 1.62 -4.90 8.43
CA MET A 120 2.82 -4.14 8.79
C MET A 120 4.11 -4.87 8.39
N GLY A 121 4.15 -6.20 8.55
CA GLY A 121 5.31 -7.01 8.16
C GLY A 121 5.59 -6.95 6.66
N ILE A 122 4.54 -7.06 5.83
CA ILE A 122 4.68 -6.94 4.37
C ILE A 122 5.06 -5.50 3.98
N LEU A 123 4.45 -4.49 4.61
CA LEU A 123 4.79 -3.09 4.38
C LEU A 123 6.27 -2.80 4.68
N ALA A 124 6.79 -3.31 5.80
CA ALA A 124 8.20 -3.21 6.15
C ALA A 124 9.09 -3.98 5.15
N GLY A 125 8.66 -5.17 4.70
CA GLY A 125 9.34 -5.93 3.65
C GLY A 125 9.44 -5.16 2.33
N LEU A 126 8.35 -4.52 1.89
CA LEU A 126 8.35 -3.66 0.70
C LEU A 126 9.27 -2.45 0.86
N CYS A 127 9.36 -1.87 2.06
CA CYS A 127 10.31 -0.79 2.36
C CYS A 127 11.76 -1.25 2.11
N VAL A 128 12.12 -2.44 2.61
CA VAL A 128 13.46 -2.99 2.41
C VAL A 128 13.71 -3.29 0.94
N ILE A 129 12.74 -3.90 0.24
CA ILE A 129 12.85 -4.22 -1.19
C ILE A 129 13.09 -2.96 -2.03
N PHE A 130 12.28 -1.91 -1.86
CA PHE A 130 12.47 -0.66 -2.61
C PHE A 130 13.78 0.04 -2.23
N GLY A 131 14.19 -0.01 -0.96
CA GLY A 131 15.50 0.47 -0.53
C GLY A 131 16.66 -0.27 -1.20
N CYS A 132 16.60 -1.60 -1.27
CA CYS A 132 17.59 -2.42 -1.97
C CYS A 132 17.62 -2.13 -3.47
N LEU A 133 16.46 -2.01 -4.12
CA LEU A 133 16.38 -1.64 -5.54
C LEU A 133 16.97 -0.25 -5.81
N GLY A 134 16.72 0.72 -4.93
CA GLY A 134 17.32 2.04 -5.02
C GLY A 134 18.84 2.00 -4.88
N ALA A 135 19.37 1.26 -3.88
CA ALA A 135 20.80 1.09 -3.71
C ALA A 135 21.47 0.39 -4.91
N LEU A 136 20.81 -0.63 -5.47
CA LEU A 136 21.26 -1.29 -6.70
C LEU A 136 21.24 -0.33 -7.90
N GLY A 137 20.21 0.51 -8.01
CA GLY A 137 20.12 1.55 -9.03
C GLY A 137 21.32 2.50 -8.99
N VAL A 138 21.64 3.03 -7.81
CA VAL A 138 22.80 3.94 -7.63
C VAL A 138 24.13 3.26 -7.95
N THR A 139 24.31 1.99 -7.60
CA THR A 139 25.58 1.27 -7.83
C THR A 139 25.79 0.82 -9.27
N LYS A 140 24.71 0.55 -10.03
CA LYS A 140 24.80 0.00 -11.38
C LYS A 140 24.57 1.03 -12.49
N ILE A 141 23.85 2.11 -12.20
CA ILE A 141 23.50 3.14 -13.20
C ILE A 141 24.41 4.36 -12.97
N SER A 142 25.39 4.54 -13.85
CA SER A 142 26.27 5.71 -13.82
C SER A 142 25.71 6.82 -14.72
N HIS A 143 25.13 7.85 -14.11
CA HIS A 143 24.72 9.07 -14.81
C HIS A 143 25.90 10.02 -15.10
N VAL A 144 27.12 9.66 -14.67
CA VAL A 144 28.33 10.51 -14.71
C VAL A 144 28.93 10.63 -16.12
N LYS A 145 28.47 9.83 -17.10
CA LYS A 145 28.94 9.88 -18.49
C LYS A 145 27.97 10.55 -19.48
N ARG A 146 27.09 11.44 -19.01
CA ARG A 146 26.12 12.12 -19.87
C ARG A 146 26.26 13.63 -19.83
#